data_AF-A0A2H6AM90-F1
#
_entry.id   AF-A0A2H6AM90-F1
#
_cell.length_a   1.000
_cell.length_b   1.000
_cell.length_c   1.000
_cell.angle_alpha   90.00
_cell.angle_beta   90.00
_cell.angle_gamma   90.00
#
_symmetry.space_group_name_H-M   'P 1'
#
loop_
_entity.id
_entity.type
_entity.pdbx_description
1 polymer ?
#
loop_
_entity_poly.entity_id
_entity_poly.type
_entity_poly.pdbx_seq_one_letter_code
_entity_poly.pdbx_strand_id
1 'polypeptide(L)'
;MLRAFVLFLAILFFPVWAGAQIEGSAERYRFEPGDKLIYQDALDRCPVGEFLPEWKIVSGGYECARFNDRIWIRPLEHGTTLYLLLQNPLPEEFSLELTVHSFEAGRPMVRFALHPEDVLPRLERGDAYAAGDMQIIAGTIGVGDPSVFGAKDKVAGNLEGRWDFSRVIPHGQDHQIAVQVRRGQVRFFVDGQRVGHKPFRPEKSPRILTLYFRRVVSDPKPFAEAPVLVRGIRIATYSTTEATPQAERDLIRELGAEETKEGLKVTLSESILFDFGKWTLKPEARTTLEKVARLANLNEGPVRIWGHTDDVGSEQFNLVLSELRAHVVALALARLGVDPKRLEPKGFGETRPIVSNDTDENRARNRRVEVILGKQ
;
A
#
# COMPACT_ATOMS: atom_id res chain seq x y z
N MET A 1 25.60 -54.57 53.42
CA MET A 1 26.22 -53.32 52.94
C MET A 1 25.40 -52.82 51.76
N LEU A 2 24.53 -51.83 51.96
CA LEU A 2 23.75 -51.21 50.89
C LEU A 2 23.78 -49.69 51.15
N ARG A 3 24.51 -48.95 50.31
CA ARG A 3 24.60 -47.49 50.36
C ARG A 3 23.43 -46.89 49.58
N ALA A 4 22.58 -46.12 50.26
CA ALA A 4 21.55 -45.31 49.63
C ALA A 4 22.19 -44.03 49.07
N PHE A 5 22.09 -43.83 47.75
CA PHE A 5 22.46 -42.59 47.07
C PHE A 5 21.23 -41.66 47.08
N VAL A 6 21.35 -40.52 47.76
CA VAL A 6 20.38 -39.42 47.68
C VAL A 6 20.73 -38.59 46.44
N LEU A 7 19.87 -38.61 45.42
CA LEU A 7 20.01 -37.81 44.22
C LEU A 7 19.43 -36.41 44.50
N PHE A 8 20.29 -35.40 44.67
CA PHE A 8 19.88 -33.99 44.71
C PHE A 8 19.56 -33.52 43.29
N LEU A 9 18.27 -33.31 42.99
CA LEU A 9 17.83 -32.70 41.75
C LEU A 9 18.02 -31.17 41.86
N ALA A 10 19.11 -30.65 41.32
CA ALA A 10 19.32 -29.21 41.19
C ALA A 10 18.40 -28.67 40.08
N ILE A 11 17.27 -28.08 40.46
CA ILE A 11 16.41 -27.34 39.52
C ILE A 11 17.12 -26.02 39.19
N LEU A 12 17.83 -26.00 38.07
CA LEU A 12 18.37 -24.78 37.49
C LEU A 12 17.20 -23.93 36.97
N PHE A 13 16.82 -22.91 37.74
CA PHE A 13 15.99 -21.82 37.25
C PHE A 13 16.77 -21.05 36.19
N PHE A 14 16.53 -21.35 34.92
CA PHE A 14 16.91 -20.44 33.85
C PHE A 14 15.99 -19.21 33.95
N PRO A 15 16.54 -18.00 34.13
CA PRO A 15 15.71 -16.82 34.01
C PRO A 15 15.19 -16.80 32.58
N VAL A 16 13.86 -16.86 32.43
CA VAL A 16 13.20 -16.48 31.19
C VAL A 16 13.55 -15.01 30.99
N TRP A 17 14.57 -14.75 30.18
CA TRP A 17 14.80 -13.44 29.63
C TRP A 17 13.54 -13.11 28.85
N ALA A 18 12.64 -12.33 29.46
CA ALA A 18 11.63 -11.58 28.75
C ALA A 18 12.42 -10.62 27.85
N GLY A 19 12.77 -11.10 26.65
CA GLY A 19 13.42 -10.29 25.65
C GLY A 19 12.53 -9.07 25.44
N ALA A 20 13.10 -7.89 25.69
CA ALA A 20 12.47 -6.65 25.28
C ALA A 20 12.13 -6.81 23.79
N GLN A 21 10.84 -6.80 23.48
CA GLN A 21 10.34 -6.88 22.11
C GLN A 21 10.81 -5.60 21.43
N ILE A 22 11.90 -5.69 20.67
CA ILE A 22 12.36 -4.56 19.85
C ILE A 22 11.39 -4.51 18.67
N GLU A 23 10.32 -3.73 18.81
CA GLU A 23 9.38 -3.41 17.72
C GLU A 23 10.09 -2.54 16.67
N GLY A 24 10.83 -3.20 15.77
CA GLY A 24 11.43 -2.56 14.60
C GLY A 24 10.40 -2.19 13.54
N SER A 25 10.75 -1.30 12.61
CA SER A 25 9.91 -0.95 11.46
C SER A 25 9.50 -2.15 10.59
N ALA A 26 10.24 -3.26 10.65
CA ALA A 26 9.99 -4.48 9.89
C ALA A 26 8.74 -5.27 10.33
N GLU A 27 8.33 -5.22 11.60
CA GLU A 27 7.10 -5.88 12.06
C GLU A 27 5.84 -5.18 11.51
N ARG A 28 5.94 -3.90 11.18
CA ARG A 28 4.86 -3.04 10.64
C ARG A 28 4.53 -3.33 9.17
N TYR A 29 5.27 -4.25 8.55
CA TYR A 29 5.20 -4.58 7.13
C TYR A 29 4.84 -6.06 6.90
N ARG A 30 4.25 -6.71 7.91
CA ARG A 30 3.70 -8.05 7.75
C ARG A 30 2.31 -8.00 7.15
N PHE A 31 2.00 -9.01 6.36
CA PHE A 31 0.68 -9.20 5.82
C PHE A 31 -0.31 -9.58 6.93
N GLU A 32 -1.47 -8.92 6.98
CA GLU A 32 -2.59 -9.29 7.85
C GLU A 32 -3.77 -9.71 6.96
N PRO A 33 -4.23 -10.98 7.00
CA PRO A 33 -5.36 -11.43 6.22
C PRO A 33 -6.68 -10.90 6.77
N GLY A 34 -7.64 -10.63 5.88
CA GLY A 34 -9.02 -10.35 6.26
C GLY A 34 -9.66 -11.54 6.97
N ASP A 35 -10.48 -11.27 7.99
CA ASP A 35 -11.09 -12.26 8.87
C ASP A 35 -12.50 -12.70 8.42
N LYS A 36 -13.14 -11.94 7.52
CA LYS A 36 -14.44 -12.27 6.95
C LYS A 36 -14.30 -12.78 5.52
N LEU A 37 -14.49 -14.09 5.33
CA LEU A 37 -14.31 -14.74 4.04
C LEU A 37 -15.28 -14.21 2.97
N ILE A 38 -14.75 -13.86 1.80
CA ILE A 38 -15.51 -13.52 0.59
C ILE A 38 -15.45 -14.69 -0.40
N TYR A 39 -14.26 -15.24 -0.61
CA TYR A 39 -14.02 -16.33 -1.54
C TYR A 39 -12.84 -17.18 -1.07
N GLN A 40 -12.96 -18.49 -1.25
CA GLN A 40 -11.86 -19.44 -1.12
C GLN A 40 -12.02 -20.48 -2.21
N ASP A 41 -10.95 -20.77 -2.94
CA ASP A 41 -10.99 -21.85 -3.93
C ASP A 41 -11.24 -23.21 -3.26
N ALA A 42 -11.84 -24.12 -4.03
CA ALA A 42 -12.08 -25.50 -3.61
C ALA A 42 -11.05 -26.47 -4.23
N LEU A 43 -9.80 -26.02 -4.46
CA LEU A 43 -8.81 -26.81 -5.19
C LEU A 43 -8.54 -28.18 -4.56
N ASP A 44 -8.52 -28.27 -3.23
CA ASP A 44 -8.29 -29.53 -2.53
C ASP A 44 -9.38 -30.58 -2.80
N ARG A 45 -10.53 -30.17 -3.36
CA ARG A 45 -11.63 -31.04 -3.80
C ARG A 45 -11.71 -31.20 -5.31
N CYS A 46 -10.87 -30.51 -6.07
CA CYS A 46 -10.86 -30.58 -7.53
C CYS A 46 -10.17 -31.87 -7.98
N PRO A 47 -10.86 -32.77 -8.71
CA PRO A 47 -10.22 -33.98 -9.24
C PRO A 47 -9.09 -33.62 -10.20
N VAL A 48 -8.04 -34.45 -10.22
CA VAL A 48 -6.91 -34.23 -11.14
C VAL A 48 -7.38 -34.37 -12.59
N GLY A 49 -7.02 -33.41 -13.44
CA GLY A 49 -7.44 -33.34 -14.84
C GLY A 49 -8.76 -32.60 -15.07
N GLU A 50 -9.49 -32.25 -14.01
CA GLU A 50 -10.72 -31.46 -14.09
C GLU A 50 -10.45 -29.95 -13.92
N PHE A 51 -11.49 -29.14 -13.94
CA PHE A 51 -11.43 -27.70 -13.74
C PHE A 51 -12.38 -27.25 -12.61
N LEU A 52 -12.11 -26.07 -12.04
CA LEU A 52 -13.01 -25.42 -11.10
C LEU A 52 -14.17 -24.74 -11.86
N PRO A 53 -15.44 -25.07 -11.56
CA PRO A 53 -16.59 -24.57 -12.33
C PRO A 53 -16.82 -23.05 -12.22
N GLU A 54 -16.34 -22.43 -11.13
CA GLU A 54 -16.41 -20.99 -10.87
C GLU A 54 -15.44 -20.17 -11.73
N TRP A 55 -14.37 -20.79 -12.24
CA TRP A 55 -13.40 -20.13 -13.10
C TRP A 55 -13.79 -20.28 -14.57
N LYS A 56 -13.90 -19.15 -15.26
CA LYS A 56 -14.20 -19.08 -16.69
C LYS A 56 -12.92 -18.95 -17.49
N ILE A 57 -12.87 -19.65 -18.61
CA ILE A 57 -11.77 -19.64 -19.55
C ILE A 57 -12.07 -18.58 -20.61
N VAL A 58 -11.19 -17.58 -20.72
CA VAL A 58 -11.22 -16.57 -21.79
C VAL A 58 -10.42 -17.08 -23.00
N SER A 59 -9.25 -17.65 -22.73
CA SER A 59 -8.35 -18.20 -23.74
C SER A 59 -7.50 -19.33 -23.16
N GLY A 60 -7.05 -20.24 -24.01
CA GLY A 60 -6.23 -21.40 -23.62
C GLY A 60 -7.01 -22.43 -22.82
N GLY A 61 -6.33 -23.07 -21.88
CA GLY A 61 -6.92 -24.09 -21.03
C GLY A 61 -6.13 -24.29 -19.75
N TYR A 62 -6.77 -24.83 -18.72
CA TYR A 62 -6.13 -25.20 -17.47
C TYR A 62 -6.76 -26.46 -16.91
N GLU A 63 -6.07 -27.07 -15.95
CA GLU A 63 -6.59 -28.19 -15.18
C GLU A 63 -6.14 -28.08 -13.73
N CYS A 64 -6.80 -28.86 -12.88
CA CYS A 64 -6.34 -29.19 -11.54
C CYS A 64 -5.26 -30.27 -11.65
N ALA A 65 -4.04 -29.94 -11.26
CA ALA A 65 -2.91 -30.87 -11.30
C ALA A 65 -2.38 -31.14 -9.89
N ARG A 66 -1.88 -32.35 -9.65
CA ARG A 66 -1.23 -32.71 -8.39
C ARG A 66 0.26 -32.44 -8.47
N PHE A 67 0.78 -31.69 -7.50
CA PHE A 67 2.21 -31.44 -7.33
C PHE A 67 2.52 -31.25 -5.84
N ASN A 68 3.54 -31.95 -5.32
CA ASN A 68 3.91 -31.99 -3.90
C ASN A 68 2.71 -32.21 -2.96
N ASP A 69 1.93 -33.28 -3.24
CA ASP A 69 0.74 -33.70 -2.48
C ASP A 69 -0.37 -32.63 -2.34
N ARG A 70 -0.36 -31.64 -3.21
CA ARG A 70 -1.34 -30.55 -3.25
C ARG A 70 -1.95 -30.44 -4.65
N ILE A 71 -3.16 -29.92 -4.72
CA ILE A 71 -3.82 -29.60 -5.98
C ILE A 71 -3.56 -28.14 -6.34
N TRP A 72 -3.25 -27.91 -7.62
CA TRP A 72 -2.89 -26.63 -8.19
C TRP A 72 -3.66 -26.35 -9.47
N ILE A 73 -3.91 -25.08 -9.76
CA ILE A 73 -4.25 -24.61 -11.10
C ILE A 73 -2.99 -24.73 -11.96
N ARG A 74 -3.04 -25.59 -12.98
CA ARG A 74 -1.99 -25.76 -13.99
C ARG A 74 -2.49 -25.26 -15.34
N PRO A 75 -1.95 -24.17 -15.90
CA PRO A 75 -2.23 -23.78 -17.27
C PRO A 75 -1.64 -24.80 -18.26
N LEU A 76 -2.39 -25.11 -19.32
CA LEU A 76 -1.98 -26.07 -20.36
C LEU A 76 -1.21 -25.40 -21.50
N GLU A 77 -1.46 -24.10 -21.71
CA GLU A 77 -0.94 -23.36 -22.86
C GLU A 77 -0.47 -21.95 -22.48
N HIS A 78 0.47 -21.42 -23.27
CA HIS A 78 0.87 -20.02 -23.20
C HIS A 78 -0.34 -19.10 -23.50
N GLY A 79 -0.50 -18.04 -22.71
CA GLY A 79 -1.58 -17.07 -22.93
C GLY A 79 -2.92 -17.53 -22.38
N THR A 80 -2.93 -18.60 -21.57
CA THR A 80 -4.12 -19.02 -20.82
C THR A 80 -4.60 -17.86 -19.95
N THR A 81 -5.85 -17.48 -20.12
CA THR A 81 -6.51 -16.41 -19.36
C THR A 81 -7.76 -16.95 -18.71
N LEU A 82 -7.82 -16.83 -17.38
CA LEU A 82 -8.95 -17.26 -16.58
C LEU A 82 -9.55 -16.06 -15.85
N TYR A 83 -10.85 -16.08 -15.57
CA TYR A 83 -11.46 -15.14 -14.65
C TYR A 83 -12.41 -15.81 -13.66
N LEU A 84 -12.46 -15.25 -12.46
CA LEU A 84 -13.43 -15.51 -11.42
C LEU A 84 -14.31 -14.26 -11.29
N LEU A 85 -15.62 -14.42 -11.51
CA LEU A 85 -16.60 -13.36 -11.24
C LEU A 85 -17.12 -13.55 -9.81
N LEU A 86 -16.81 -12.60 -8.94
CA LEU A 86 -17.27 -12.62 -7.56
C LEU A 86 -18.78 -12.35 -7.49
N GLN A 87 -19.43 -12.95 -6.49
CA GLN A 87 -20.87 -12.78 -6.27
C GLN A 87 -21.25 -11.30 -6.12
N ASN A 88 -20.44 -10.54 -5.38
CA ASN A 88 -20.58 -9.10 -5.17
C ASN A 88 -19.24 -8.38 -5.45
N PRO A 89 -19.24 -7.08 -5.78
CA PRO A 89 -18.02 -6.27 -5.77
C PRO A 89 -17.31 -6.34 -4.41
N LEU A 90 -15.98 -6.26 -4.44
CA LEU A 90 -15.15 -6.22 -3.25
C LEU A 90 -15.42 -4.93 -2.45
N PRO A 91 -15.42 -5.01 -1.11
CA PRO A 91 -15.54 -3.84 -0.25
C PRO A 91 -14.29 -2.94 -0.36
N GLU A 92 -14.36 -1.76 0.27
CA GLU A 92 -13.23 -0.81 0.31
C GLU A 92 -11.96 -1.39 0.96
N GLU A 93 -12.13 -2.28 1.95
CA GLU A 93 -11.01 -2.97 2.59
C GLU A 93 -11.10 -4.49 2.38
N PHE A 94 -10.06 -5.08 1.80
CA PHE A 94 -9.98 -6.52 1.55
C PHE A 94 -8.55 -7.03 1.52
N SER A 95 -8.38 -8.35 1.63
CA SER A 95 -7.15 -9.06 1.32
C SER A 95 -7.38 -10.06 0.19
N LEU A 96 -6.36 -10.26 -0.63
CA LEU A 96 -6.27 -11.36 -1.59
C LEU A 96 -4.95 -12.10 -1.33
N GLU A 97 -5.00 -13.41 -1.26
CA GLU A 97 -3.87 -14.29 -1.00
C GLU A 97 -3.85 -15.40 -2.03
N LEU A 98 -2.67 -15.80 -2.47
CA LEU A 98 -2.47 -17.01 -3.28
C LEU A 98 -1.03 -17.51 -3.13
N THR A 99 -0.81 -18.78 -3.44
CA THR A 99 0.52 -19.38 -3.52
C THR A 99 0.88 -19.63 -4.97
N VAL A 100 2.11 -19.30 -5.35
CA VAL A 100 2.66 -19.57 -6.67
C VAL A 100 3.85 -20.53 -6.57
N HIS A 101 4.01 -21.38 -7.58
CA HIS A 101 5.22 -22.18 -7.77
C HIS A 101 5.70 -22.03 -9.21
N SER A 102 6.98 -21.71 -9.40
CA SER A 102 7.62 -21.70 -10.73
C SER A 102 8.74 -22.72 -10.75
N PHE A 103 8.78 -23.56 -11.78
CA PHE A 103 9.78 -24.63 -11.89
C PHE A 103 11.15 -24.18 -12.38
N GLU A 104 11.20 -23.10 -13.16
CA GLU A 104 12.45 -22.64 -13.77
C GLU A 104 12.57 -21.12 -13.73
N ALA A 105 13.80 -20.64 -13.81
CA ALA A 105 14.08 -19.25 -14.11
C ALA A 105 13.80 -19.00 -15.60
N GLY A 106 13.16 -17.87 -15.94
CA GLY A 106 13.19 -17.38 -17.31
C GLY A 106 11.84 -17.28 -18.01
N ARG A 107 10.90 -16.57 -17.39
CA ARG A 107 9.68 -16.02 -18.03
C ARG A 107 8.42 -16.90 -18.10
N PRO A 108 8.27 -18.12 -17.54
CA PRO A 108 6.94 -18.56 -17.15
C PRO A 108 6.46 -17.63 -16.02
N MET A 109 5.32 -16.97 -16.20
CA MET A 109 4.77 -16.01 -15.26
C MET A 109 3.25 -16.17 -15.15
N VAL A 110 2.73 -15.78 -13.99
CA VAL A 110 1.30 -15.53 -13.82
C VAL A 110 1.12 -14.06 -13.43
N ARG A 111 0.22 -13.38 -14.11
CA ARG A 111 -0.28 -12.07 -13.69
C ARG A 111 -1.68 -12.28 -13.14
N PHE A 112 -1.93 -11.84 -11.92
CA PHE A 112 -3.31 -11.66 -11.49
C PHE A 112 -3.73 -10.19 -11.62
N ALA A 113 -5.02 -9.93 -11.70
CA ALA A 113 -5.53 -8.57 -11.73
C ALA A 113 -6.98 -8.56 -11.24
N LEU A 114 -7.37 -7.43 -10.65
CA LEU A 114 -8.73 -7.22 -10.18
C LEU A 114 -9.39 -6.23 -11.14
N HIS A 115 -10.64 -6.42 -11.55
CA HIS A 115 -11.30 -5.51 -12.50
C HIS A 115 -12.72 -5.17 -12.03
N PRO A 116 -13.21 -3.96 -12.36
CA PRO A 116 -14.63 -3.69 -12.28
C PRO A 116 -15.39 -4.52 -13.33
N GLU A 117 -16.69 -4.72 -13.11
CA GLU A 117 -17.50 -5.63 -13.91
C GLU A 117 -17.73 -5.17 -15.36
N ASP A 118 -17.71 -3.88 -15.63
CA ASP A 118 -17.92 -3.30 -16.97
C ASP A 118 -16.83 -3.65 -17.98
N VAL A 119 -15.69 -4.18 -17.50
CA VAL A 119 -14.61 -4.73 -18.34
C VAL A 119 -14.97 -6.10 -18.92
N LEU A 120 -15.92 -6.83 -18.32
CA LEU A 120 -16.23 -8.22 -18.66
C LEU A 120 -16.50 -8.46 -20.16
N PRO A 121 -17.32 -7.66 -20.87
CA PRO A 121 -17.59 -7.91 -22.29
C PRO A 121 -16.36 -7.74 -23.18
N ARG A 122 -15.37 -6.95 -22.76
CA ARG A 122 -14.09 -6.82 -23.48
C ARG A 122 -13.19 -8.01 -23.17
N LEU A 123 -13.12 -8.40 -21.89
CA LEU A 123 -12.35 -9.56 -21.45
C LEU A 123 -12.79 -10.82 -22.22
N GLU A 124 -14.10 -11.08 -22.32
CA GLU A 124 -14.65 -12.25 -23.03
C GLU A 124 -14.43 -12.23 -24.54
N ARG A 125 -14.13 -11.07 -25.15
CA ARG A 125 -13.71 -10.97 -26.55
C ARG A 125 -12.22 -11.24 -26.77
N GLY A 126 -11.50 -11.66 -25.74
CA GLY A 126 -10.06 -11.94 -25.82
C GLY A 126 -9.20 -10.67 -25.85
N ASP A 127 -9.75 -9.52 -25.47
CA ASP A 127 -8.96 -8.31 -25.27
C ASP A 127 -8.10 -8.49 -24.00
N ALA A 128 -6.92 -9.08 -24.18
CA ALA A 128 -5.93 -9.29 -23.11
C ALA A 128 -5.47 -7.97 -22.44
N TYR A 129 -5.79 -6.82 -23.05
CA TYR A 129 -5.54 -5.47 -22.52
C TYR A 129 -6.79 -4.80 -21.95
N ALA A 130 -7.97 -5.43 -22.00
CA ALA A 130 -9.17 -5.04 -21.25
C ALA A 130 -8.86 -4.96 -19.75
N ALA A 131 -7.90 -5.77 -19.30
CA ALA A 131 -7.29 -5.75 -18.00
C ALA A 131 -6.56 -4.43 -17.64
N GLY A 132 -6.76 -3.33 -18.38
CA GLY A 132 -5.99 -2.09 -18.29
C GLY A 132 -6.25 -1.22 -17.07
N ASP A 133 -7.32 -1.49 -16.31
CA ASP A 133 -7.83 -0.52 -15.33
C ASP A 133 -7.42 -0.81 -13.88
N MET A 134 -6.94 -2.02 -13.54
CA MET A 134 -6.39 -2.30 -12.20
C MET A 134 -5.56 -3.60 -12.14
N GLN A 135 -4.34 -3.58 -12.67
CA GLN A 135 -3.49 -4.79 -12.74
C GLN A 135 -2.66 -4.97 -11.48
N ILE A 136 -3.02 -5.83 -10.53
CA ILE A 136 -2.10 -6.21 -9.44
C ILE A 136 -1.13 -7.27 -9.95
N ILE A 137 -0.07 -6.83 -10.63
CA ILE A 137 0.99 -7.72 -11.11
C ILE A 137 1.75 -8.27 -9.90
N ALA A 138 1.77 -9.59 -9.77
CA ALA A 138 2.76 -10.26 -8.95
C ALA A 138 3.61 -11.19 -9.82
N GLY A 139 4.89 -10.85 -9.93
CA GLY A 139 5.93 -11.80 -10.30
C GLY A 139 5.99 -12.21 -11.76
N THR A 140 6.80 -11.50 -12.53
CA THR A 140 7.74 -12.19 -13.44
C THR A 140 8.65 -13.05 -12.57
N ILE A 141 8.56 -14.38 -12.70
CA ILE A 141 9.54 -15.30 -12.12
C ILE A 141 10.54 -15.64 -13.24
N GLY A 142 11.68 -14.97 -13.23
CA GLY A 142 12.74 -15.22 -14.22
C GLY A 142 13.77 -14.10 -14.34
N VAL A 143 15.05 -14.47 -14.36
CA VAL A 143 16.21 -13.60 -14.47
C VAL A 143 16.17 -12.77 -15.76
N GLY A 144 16.52 -11.48 -15.66
CA GLY A 144 16.73 -10.55 -16.78
C GLY A 144 15.87 -9.28 -16.76
N ASP A 145 14.79 -9.28 -15.97
CA ASP A 145 13.95 -8.10 -15.71
C ASP A 145 13.57 -8.13 -14.22
N PRO A 146 13.47 -6.98 -13.52
CA PRO A 146 13.04 -6.99 -12.11
C PRO A 146 11.66 -7.66 -12.01
N SER A 147 11.41 -8.42 -10.93
CA SER A 147 10.07 -8.87 -10.60
C SER A 147 9.17 -7.63 -10.49
N VAL A 148 8.38 -7.35 -11.53
CA VAL A 148 7.52 -6.16 -11.54
C VAL A 148 6.30 -6.48 -10.70
N PHE A 149 6.35 -6.12 -9.43
CA PHE A 149 5.13 -5.84 -8.70
C PHE A 149 4.63 -4.47 -9.15
N GLY A 150 3.35 -4.37 -9.47
CA GLY A 150 2.77 -3.15 -10.01
C GLY A 150 1.27 -3.18 -9.85
N ALA A 151 0.67 -2.02 -9.60
CA ALA A 151 -0.74 -1.78 -9.86
C ALA A 151 -0.86 -0.78 -11.01
N LYS A 152 -1.42 -1.18 -12.15
CA LYS A 152 -1.76 -0.23 -13.24
C LYS A 152 -3.18 0.29 -13.03
N ASP A 153 -3.34 1.59 -12.85
CA ASP A 153 -4.65 2.28 -12.85
C ASP A 153 -4.55 3.48 -13.81
N LYS A 154 -5.67 3.85 -14.46
CA LYS A 154 -5.81 5.00 -15.36
C LYS A 154 -5.30 6.31 -14.76
N VAL A 155 -5.34 6.45 -13.44
CA VAL A 155 -4.96 7.68 -12.73
C VAL A 155 -3.44 7.88 -12.63
N ALA A 156 -2.62 6.83 -12.71
CA ALA A 156 -1.25 6.86 -12.16
C ALA A 156 -0.11 6.35 -13.07
N GLY A 157 -0.37 6.00 -14.34
CA GLY A 157 0.70 5.55 -15.26
C GLY A 157 1.51 4.33 -14.79
N ASN A 158 2.67 4.08 -15.40
CA ASN A 158 3.58 3.01 -14.97
C ASN A 158 4.31 3.41 -13.68
N LEU A 159 4.26 2.55 -12.65
CA LEU A 159 5.16 2.55 -11.48
C LEU A 159 5.07 3.75 -10.50
N GLU A 160 3.92 4.41 -10.35
CA GLU A 160 3.71 5.26 -9.15
C GLU A 160 3.57 4.36 -7.89
N GLY A 161 4.54 4.45 -6.97
CA GLY A 161 4.61 3.66 -5.72
C GLY A 161 6.05 3.44 -5.23
N ARG A 162 6.22 3.08 -3.94
CA ARG A 162 7.54 2.65 -3.43
C ARG A 162 7.64 1.13 -3.57
N TRP A 163 8.64 0.68 -4.32
CA TRP A 163 8.87 -0.72 -4.65
C TRP A 163 10.26 -1.16 -4.21
N ASP A 164 10.34 -2.36 -3.65
CA ASP A 164 11.62 -3.02 -3.42
C ASP A 164 11.96 -3.92 -4.62
N PHE A 165 12.66 -3.34 -5.60
CA PHE A 165 13.16 -4.08 -6.77
C PHE A 165 14.41 -4.90 -6.48
N SER A 166 14.98 -4.82 -5.27
CA SER A 166 16.20 -5.56 -4.93
C SER A 166 15.94 -7.05 -4.67
N ARG A 167 14.67 -7.41 -4.44
CA ARG A 167 14.28 -8.76 -4.08
C ARG A 167 14.07 -9.63 -5.32
N VAL A 168 14.94 -10.62 -5.48
CA VAL A 168 14.77 -11.71 -6.45
C VAL A 168 13.93 -12.80 -5.80
N ILE A 169 12.86 -13.24 -6.46
CA ILE A 169 12.05 -14.39 -6.04
C ILE A 169 12.67 -15.66 -6.63
N PRO A 170 13.18 -16.60 -5.81
CA PRO A 170 13.72 -17.85 -6.30
C PRO A 170 12.67 -18.70 -7.03
N HIS A 171 13.13 -19.53 -7.97
CA HIS A 171 12.31 -20.58 -8.58
C HIS A 171 12.54 -21.91 -7.83
N GLY A 172 11.75 -22.93 -8.15
CA GLY A 172 11.82 -24.27 -7.55
C GLY A 172 11.23 -24.36 -6.14
N GLN A 173 10.58 -23.30 -5.66
CA GLN A 173 9.95 -23.24 -4.35
C GLN A 173 8.61 -22.49 -4.38
N ASP A 174 7.78 -22.77 -3.39
CA ASP A 174 6.48 -22.12 -3.20
C ASP A 174 6.66 -20.71 -2.63
N HIS A 175 5.90 -19.76 -3.15
CA HIS A 175 5.88 -18.38 -2.67
C HIS A 175 4.47 -17.93 -2.33
N GLN A 176 4.28 -17.36 -1.14
CA GLN A 176 3.00 -16.75 -0.76
C GLN A 176 2.96 -15.32 -1.28
N ILE A 177 1.99 -15.03 -2.14
CA ILE A 177 1.72 -13.70 -2.63
C ILE A 177 0.46 -13.19 -1.97
N ALA A 178 0.52 -11.97 -1.44
CA ALA A 178 -0.65 -11.34 -0.86
C ALA A 178 -0.79 -9.86 -1.25
N VAL A 179 -2.04 -9.44 -1.30
CA VAL A 179 -2.49 -8.07 -1.46
C VAL A 179 -3.32 -7.72 -0.27
N GLN A 180 -3.09 -6.54 0.28
CA GLN A 180 -3.92 -5.95 1.30
C GLN A 180 -4.36 -4.56 0.85
N VAL A 181 -5.66 -4.32 0.85
CA VAL A 181 -6.26 -3.02 0.65
C VAL A 181 -6.88 -2.55 1.95
N ARG A 182 -6.33 -1.49 2.55
CA ARG A 182 -6.81 -0.88 3.79
C ARG A 182 -6.47 0.61 3.83
N ARG A 183 -7.31 1.44 4.46
CA ARG A 183 -7.10 2.91 4.55
C ARG A 183 -6.82 3.58 3.18
N GLY A 184 -7.46 3.10 2.11
CA GLY A 184 -7.25 3.61 0.74
C GLY A 184 -5.84 3.37 0.18
N GLN A 185 -5.13 2.39 0.71
CA GLN A 185 -3.81 1.94 0.27
C GLN A 185 -3.90 0.51 -0.23
N VAL A 186 -3.22 0.20 -1.34
CA VAL A 186 -2.91 -1.19 -1.71
C VAL A 186 -1.47 -1.50 -1.32
N ARG A 187 -1.25 -2.65 -0.70
CA ARG A 187 0.05 -3.14 -0.23
C ARG A 187 0.25 -4.54 -0.77
N PHE A 188 1.48 -4.82 -1.18
CA PHE A 188 1.88 -6.07 -1.83
C PHE A 188 2.88 -6.79 -0.94
N PHE A 189 2.72 -8.09 -0.79
CA PHE A 189 3.56 -8.91 0.06
C PHE A 189 4.02 -10.18 -0.67
N VAL A 190 5.26 -10.56 -0.40
CA VAL A 190 5.87 -11.82 -0.83
C VAL A 190 6.45 -12.49 0.41
N ASP A 191 5.98 -13.70 0.69
CA ASP A 191 6.33 -14.51 1.87
C ASP A 191 6.16 -13.69 3.17
N GLY A 192 5.00 -13.04 3.28
CA GLY A 192 4.61 -12.22 4.42
C GLY A 192 5.31 -10.87 4.55
N GLN A 193 6.32 -10.57 3.72
CA GLN A 193 7.04 -9.29 3.75
C GLN A 193 6.55 -8.34 2.66
N ARG A 194 6.31 -7.08 3.04
CA ARG A 194 5.85 -6.05 2.09
C ARG A 194 6.93 -5.71 1.05
N VAL A 195 6.58 -5.81 -0.23
CA VAL A 195 7.46 -5.49 -1.37
C VAL A 195 7.07 -4.19 -2.07
N GLY A 196 5.88 -3.65 -1.79
CA GLY A 196 5.47 -2.36 -2.30
C GLY A 196 4.11 -1.91 -1.79
N HIS A 197 3.80 -0.64 -2.03
CA HIS A 197 2.51 -0.05 -1.75
C HIS A 197 2.28 1.20 -2.59
N LYS A 198 1.01 1.59 -2.73
CA LYS A 198 0.58 2.81 -3.42
C LYS A 198 -0.87 3.19 -3.03
N PRO A 199 -1.37 4.37 -3.43
CA PRO A 199 -2.77 4.71 -3.22
C PRO A 199 -3.67 3.79 -4.03
N PHE A 200 -4.83 3.45 -3.47
CA PHE A 200 -5.79 2.57 -4.11
C PHE A 200 -7.21 2.98 -3.77
N ARG A 201 -7.85 3.65 -4.73
CA ARG A 201 -9.21 4.17 -4.62
C ARG A 201 -9.85 4.11 -6.01
N PRO A 202 -10.14 2.89 -6.51
CA PRO A 202 -10.69 2.75 -7.85
C PRO A 202 -12.06 3.43 -7.90
N GLU A 203 -12.38 4.09 -9.03
CA GLU A 203 -13.71 4.71 -9.24
C GLU A 203 -14.85 3.69 -9.11
N LYS A 204 -14.57 2.42 -9.45
CA LYS A 204 -15.49 1.30 -9.37
C LYS A 204 -14.88 0.17 -8.56
N SER A 205 -15.66 -0.37 -7.62
CA SER A 205 -15.21 -1.51 -6.83
C SER A 205 -14.93 -2.74 -7.72
N PRO A 206 -13.83 -3.48 -7.47
CA PRO A 206 -13.48 -4.63 -8.29
C PRO A 206 -14.45 -5.78 -8.05
N ARG A 207 -14.81 -6.53 -9.08
CA ARG A 207 -15.68 -7.72 -8.98
C ARG A 207 -15.09 -8.95 -9.68
N ILE A 208 -14.09 -8.75 -10.53
CA ILE A 208 -13.49 -9.81 -11.33
C ILE A 208 -12.05 -10.01 -10.87
N LEU A 209 -11.64 -11.25 -10.61
CA LEU A 209 -10.24 -11.63 -10.47
C LEU A 209 -9.82 -12.39 -11.74
N THR A 210 -8.79 -11.90 -12.44
CA THR A 210 -8.23 -12.60 -13.61
C THR A 210 -6.88 -13.22 -13.28
N LEU A 211 -6.59 -14.39 -13.84
CA LEU A 211 -5.24 -14.98 -13.93
C LEU A 211 -4.81 -15.04 -15.39
N TYR A 212 -3.64 -14.52 -15.70
CA TYR A 212 -3.06 -14.49 -17.04
C TYR A 212 -1.69 -15.17 -17.01
N PHE A 213 -1.59 -16.31 -17.67
CA PHE A 213 -0.38 -17.12 -17.72
C PHE A 213 0.39 -16.84 -19.01
N ARG A 214 1.69 -16.53 -18.89
CA ARG A 214 2.54 -16.17 -20.03
C ARG A 214 3.91 -16.85 -19.94
N ARG A 215 4.52 -17.09 -21.08
CA ARG A 215 5.92 -17.52 -21.29
C ARG A 215 6.49 -16.78 -22.49
N VAL A 216 7.80 -16.63 -22.59
CA VAL A 216 8.38 -16.02 -23.79
C VAL A 216 8.47 -17.04 -24.91
N VAL A 217 7.95 -16.64 -26.07
CA VAL A 217 7.68 -17.47 -27.26
C VAL A 217 8.94 -18.10 -27.86
N SER A 218 10.14 -17.60 -27.52
CA SER A 218 11.42 -18.12 -28.04
C SER A 218 11.94 -19.37 -27.31
N ASP A 219 11.20 -19.90 -26.33
CA ASP A 219 11.57 -21.10 -25.58
C ASP A 219 10.99 -22.37 -26.25
N PRO A 220 11.82 -23.35 -26.65
CA PRO A 220 11.37 -24.53 -27.38
C PRO A 220 10.62 -25.56 -26.53
N LYS A 221 10.59 -25.43 -25.19
CA LYS A 221 9.89 -26.40 -24.33
C LYS A 221 8.36 -26.22 -24.41
N PRO A 222 7.58 -27.32 -24.47
CA PRO A 222 6.14 -27.25 -24.28
C PRO A 222 5.79 -26.54 -22.97
N PHE A 223 4.87 -25.57 -23.04
CA PHE A 223 4.50 -24.74 -21.89
C PHE A 223 4.05 -25.57 -20.67
N ALA A 224 3.38 -26.70 -20.93
CA ALA A 224 2.88 -27.63 -19.92
C ALA A 224 3.96 -28.36 -19.10
N GLU A 225 5.23 -28.37 -19.53
CA GLU A 225 6.33 -29.06 -18.84
C GLU A 225 6.91 -28.26 -17.66
N ALA A 226 6.90 -26.93 -17.72
CA ALA A 226 7.41 -26.05 -16.66
C ALA A 226 6.54 -24.78 -16.50
N PRO A 227 5.24 -24.91 -16.17
CA PRO A 227 4.35 -23.76 -16.01
C PRO A 227 4.56 -23.04 -14.67
N VAL A 228 3.90 -21.88 -14.49
CA VAL A 228 3.65 -21.36 -13.14
C VAL A 228 2.36 -21.96 -12.61
N LEU A 229 2.41 -22.54 -11.44
CA LEU A 229 1.25 -23.09 -10.74
C LEU A 229 0.68 -22.07 -9.76
N VAL A 230 -0.64 -22.08 -9.56
CA VAL A 230 -1.34 -21.24 -8.58
C VAL A 230 -2.24 -22.09 -7.69
N ARG A 231 -2.28 -21.80 -6.39
CA ARG A 231 -3.27 -22.39 -5.46
C ARG A 231 -3.58 -21.49 -4.28
N GLY A 232 -4.55 -21.90 -3.47
CA GLY A 232 -4.81 -21.27 -2.16
C GLY A 232 -5.31 -19.83 -2.30
N ILE A 233 -6.05 -19.57 -3.38
CA ILE A 233 -6.69 -18.30 -3.67
C ILE A 233 -7.75 -18.05 -2.60
N ARG A 234 -7.51 -17.02 -1.81
CA ARG A 234 -8.40 -16.60 -0.73
C ARG A 234 -8.62 -15.09 -0.79
N ILE A 235 -9.88 -14.67 -0.73
CA ILE A 235 -10.27 -13.27 -0.62
C ILE A 235 -11.12 -13.09 0.62
N ALA A 236 -10.83 -12.05 1.39
CA ALA A 236 -11.58 -11.72 2.60
C ALA A 236 -11.63 -10.22 2.83
N THR A 237 -12.55 -9.78 3.68
CA THR A 237 -12.64 -8.41 4.20
C THR A 237 -12.35 -8.40 5.70
N TYR A 238 -12.30 -7.19 6.27
CA TYR A 238 -11.96 -6.96 7.68
C TYR A 238 -13.20 -6.60 8.48
N SER A 239 -13.35 -7.18 9.66
CA SER A 239 -14.41 -6.84 10.61
C SER A 239 -14.17 -5.52 11.35
N THR A 240 -12.91 -5.13 11.50
CA THR A 240 -12.46 -3.93 12.22
C THR A 240 -11.72 -3.00 11.28
N THR A 241 -11.74 -1.70 11.56
CA THR A 241 -10.89 -0.72 10.86
C THR A 241 -9.41 -0.94 11.16
N GLU A 242 -8.53 -0.46 10.27
CA GLU A 242 -7.08 -0.60 10.47
C GLU A 242 -6.65 0.36 11.55
N ALA A 243 -5.98 -0.14 12.59
CA ALA A 243 -5.45 0.74 13.62
C ALA A 243 -4.38 1.66 13.01
N THR A 244 -4.48 2.96 13.26
CA THR A 244 -3.42 3.93 12.93
C THR A 244 -2.11 3.48 13.57
N PRO A 245 -1.02 3.22 12.83
CA PRO A 245 0.23 2.73 13.42
C PRO A 245 0.74 3.62 14.57
N GLN A 246 1.35 3.02 15.60
CA GLN A 246 1.83 3.76 16.78
C GLN A 246 2.72 4.95 16.42
N ALA A 247 3.64 4.78 15.47
CA ALA A 247 4.51 5.88 15.01
C ALA A 247 3.73 7.03 14.34
N GLU A 248 2.62 6.74 13.65
CA GLU A 248 1.74 7.77 13.10
C GLU A 248 0.99 8.48 14.24
N ARG A 249 0.48 7.73 15.23
CA ARG A 249 -0.15 8.30 16.45
C ARG A 249 0.82 9.20 17.22
N ASP A 250 2.09 8.81 17.30
CA ASP A 250 3.11 9.60 17.99
C ASP A 250 3.46 10.87 17.22
N LEU A 251 3.59 10.80 15.89
CA LEU A 251 3.74 12.01 15.06
C LEU A 251 2.54 12.95 15.19
N ILE A 252 1.31 12.42 15.15
CA ILE A 252 0.08 13.20 15.36
C ILE A 252 0.14 13.94 16.69
N ARG A 253 0.50 13.24 17.76
CA ARG A 253 0.60 13.81 19.11
C ARG A 253 1.70 14.85 19.23
N GLU A 254 2.91 14.55 18.72
CA GLU A 254 4.06 15.45 18.77
C GLU A 254 3.83 16.74 17.98
N LEU A 255 3.08 16.67 16.88
CA LEU A 255 2.73 17.82 16.04
C LEU A 255 1.48 18.56 16.53
N GLY A 256 0.79 18.05 17.57
CA GLY A 256 -0.51 18.59 17.99
C GLY A 256 -1.53 18.58 16.85
N ALA A 257 -1.49 17.55 16.00
CA ALA A 257 -2.36 17.46 14.83
C ALA A 257 -3.80 17.15 15.25
N GLU A 258 -4.76 17.83 14.64
CA GLU A 258 -6.18 17.74 14.97
C GLU A 258 -6.97 17.19 13.78
N GLU A 259 -7.86 16.25 14.04
CA GLU A 259 -8.78 15.75 13.02
C GLU A 259 -9.87 16.81 12.75
N THR A 260 -9.97 17.27 11.51
CA THR A 260 -11.02 18.21 11.06
C THR A 260 -11.85 17.61 9.93
N LYS A 261 -12.85 18.36 9.45
CA LYS A 261 -13.66 17.95 8.29
C LYS A 261 -12.84 17.90 7.00
N GLU A 262 -11.82 18.76 6.91
CA GLU A 262 -10.93 18.92 5.76
C GLU A 262 -9.79 17.89 5.75
N GLY A 263 -9.52 17.23 6.89
CA GLY A 263 -8.44 16.26 7.05
C GLY A 263 -7.72 16.41 8.39
N LEU A 264 -6.52 15.85 8.48
CA LEU A 264 -5.68 15.96 9.66
C LEU A 264 -4.86 17.26 9.58
N LYS A 265 -5.15 18.23 10.45
CA LYS A 265 -4.58 19.58 10.43
C LYS A 265 -3.44 19.72 11.43
N VAL A 266 -2.31 20.23 10.96
CA VAL A 266 -1.17 20.66 11.79
C VAL A 266 -1.09 22.18 11.74
N THR A 267 -1.09 22.85 12.90
CA THR A 267 -0.94 24.31 12.99
C THR A 267 0.48 24.67 13.39
N LEU A 268 1.18 25.43 12.55
CA LEU A 268 2.56 25.86 12.76
C LEU A 268 2.58 27.37 12.99
N SER A 269 3.04 27.82 14.16
CA SER A 269 3.15 29.26 14.44
C SER A 269 4.25 29.92 13.61
N GLU A 270 4.07 31.20 13.28
CA GLU A 270 5.11 32.00 12.62
C GLU A 270 6.44 31.94 13.37
N SER A 271 6.41 32.04 14.70
CA SER A 271 7.63 32.04 15.53
C SER A 271 8.52 30.81 15.33
N ILE A 272 7.93 29.66 15.00
CA ILE A 272 8.64 28.40 14.71
C ILE A 272 9.21 28.43 13.29
N LEU A 273 8.49 29.00 12.34
CA LEU A 273 8.82 28.93 10.91
C LEU A 273 9.69 30.08 10.42
N PHE A 274 9.40 31.31 10.86
CA PHE A 274 9.88 32.56 10.28
C PHE A 274 10.23 33.59 11.37
N ASP A 275 10.97 34.63 10.98
CA ASP A 275 11.00 35.89 11.74
C ASP A 275 9.78 36.75 11.39
N PHE A 276 9.45 37.70 12.28
CA PHE A 276 8.35 38.64 12.06
C PHE A 276 8.48 39.37 10.71
N GLY A 277 7.39 39.40 9.94
CA GLY A 277 7.33 40.04 8.62
C GLY A 277 8.15 39.35 7.51
N LYS A 278 8.80 38.20 7.78
CA LYS A 278 9.59 37.45 6.79
C LYS A 278 8.89 36.16 6.33
N TRP A 279 9.37 35.61 5.23
CA TRP A 279 8.98 34.30 4.68
C TRP A 279 10.19 33.34 4.53
N THR A 280 11.39 33.76 4.92
CA THR A 280 12.57 32.88 4.94
C THR A 280 12.49 31.94 6.12
N LEU A 281 12.55 30.62 5.86
CA LEU A 281 12.50 29.61 6.91
C LEU A 281 13.70 29.72 7.85
N LYS A 282 13.42 29.63 9.14
CA LYS A 282 14.43 29.45 10.18
C LYS A 282 15.08 28.07 10.09
N PRO A 283 16.38 27.92 10.43
CA PRO A 283 17.02 26.61 10.53
C PRO A 283 16.26 25.65 11.46
N GLU A 284 15.73 26.16 12.58
CA GLU A 284 15.00 25.40 13.60
C GLU A 284 13.68 24.84 13.07
N ALA A 285 13.08 25.47 12.06
CA ALA A 285 11.84 25.00 11.43
C ALA A 285 12.02 23.62 10.77
N ARG A 286 13.25 23.26 10.39
CA ARG A 286 13.56 22.04 9.65
C ARG A 286 13.08 20.79 10.36
N THR A 287 13.34 20.64 11.66
CA THR A 287 12.96 19.44 12.42
C THR A 287 11.44 19.25 12.47
N THR A 288 10.69 20.35 12.62
CA THR A 288 9.22 20.32 12.58
C THR A 288 8.72 19.96 11.19
N LEU A 289 9.28 20.57 10.14
CA LEU A 289 8.91 20.26 8.76
C LEU A 289 9.26 18.82 8.35
N GLU A 290 10.34 18.24 8.88
CA GLU A 290 10.67 16.82 8.71
C GLU A 290 9.60 15.90 9.32
N LYS A 291 9.07 16.24 10.50
CA LYS A 291 7.94 15.51 11.11
C LYS A 291 6.68 15.63 10.25
N VAL A 292 6.35 16.85 9.79
CA VAL A 292 5.20 17.10 8.92
C VAL A 292 5.34 16.33 7.61
N ALA A 293 6.52 16.32 6.97
CA ALA A 293 6.78 15.56 5.75
C ALA A 293 6.64 14.05 5.96
N ARG A 294 7.07 13.51 7.10
CA ARG A 294 6.83 12.09 7.44
C ARG A 294 5.34 11.80 7.57
N LEU A 295 4.60 12.62 8.31
CA LEU A 295 3.16 12.44 8.50
C LEU A 295 2.39 12.58 7.16
N ALA A 296 2.81 13.54 6.33
CA ALA A 296 2.29 13.75 4.98
C ALA A 296 2.65 12.64 3.99
N ASN A 297 3.64 11.80 4.27
CA ASN A 297 3.97 10.61 3.47
C ASN A 297 3.29 9.33 3.97
N LEU A 298 2.76 9.34 5.20
CA LEU A 298 1.90 8.27 5.72
C LEU A 298 0.45 8.42 5.26
N ASN A 299 0.08 9.62 4.81
CA ASN A 299 -1.21 9.95 4.22
C ASN A 299 -0.98 10.28 2.76
N GLU A 300 -1.79 9.80 1.82
CA GLU A 300 -1.53 10.04 0.38
C GLU A 300 -2.46 11.08 -0.26
N GLY A 301 -3.32 11.72 0.54
CA GLY A 301 -4.22 12.79 0.08
C GLY A 301 -3.54 14.13 -0.23
N PRO A 302 -4.30 15.13 -0.72
CA PRO A 302 -3.77 16.48 -0.96
C PRO A 302 -3.25 17.08 0.35
N VAL A 303 -2.16 17.83 0.25
CA VAL A 303 -1.52 18.53 1.36
C VAL A 303 -1.76 20.02 1.14
N ARG A 304 -2.74 20.58 1.83
CA ARG A 304 -3.07 22.00 1.73
C ARG A 304 -2.22 22.79 2.71
N ILE A 305 -1.57 23.83 2.22
CA ILE A 305 -0.69 24.68 3.02
C ILE A 305 -1.28 26.08 3.03
N TRP A 306 -1.91 26.46 4.14
CA TRP A 306 -2.64 27.72 4.24
C TRP A 306 -1.89 28.72 5.11
N GLY A 307 -1.46 29.82 4.50
CA GLY A 307 -0.79 30.91 5.20
C GLY A 307 -1.77 31.94 5.73
N HIS A 308 -1.54 32.44 6.94
CA HIS A 308 -2.34 33.47 7.59
C HIS A 308 -1.45 34.54 8.27
N THR A 309 -1.98 35.76 8.37
CA THR A 309 -1.38 36.87 9.11
C THR A 309 -2.32 37.35 10.22
N ASP A 310 -1.83 38.28 11.04
CA ASP A 310 -2.67 39.15 11.87
C ASP A 310 -3.19 40.34 11.05
N ASP A 311 -3.80 41.32 11.71
CA ASP A 311 -4.36 42.55 11.14
C ASP A 311 -3.36 43.71 11.01
N VAL A 312 -2.06 43.45 11.22
CA VAL A 312 -1.04 44.51 11.18
C VAL A 312 -0.48 44.63 9.76
N GLY A 313 -0.71 45.78 9.13
CA GLY A 313 -0.26 46.07 7.77
C GLY A 313 -1.42 46.34 6.83
N SER A 314 -1.16 46.46 5.53
CA SER A 314 -2.23 46.54 4.54
C SER A 314 -2.71 45.14 4.16
N GLU A 315 -4.01 45.00 3.88
CA GLU A 315 -4.61 43.74 3.42
C GLU A 315 -3.82 43.12 2.25
N GLN A 316 -3.44 43.94 1.27
CA GLN A 316 -2.66 43.51 0.11
C GLN A 316 -1.28 42.96 0.50
N PHE A 317 -0.59 43.62 1.44
CA PHE A 317 0.70 43.15 1.94
C PHE A 317 0.55 41.82 2.68
N ASN A 318 -0.46 41.72 3.55
CA ASN A 318 -0.76 40.52 4.32
C ASN A 318 -1.13 39.33 3.44
N LEU A 319 -1.90 39.56 2.38
CA LEU A 319 -2.21 38.54 1.39
C LEU A 319 -0.93 38.01 0.72
N VAL A 320 -0.08 38.89 0.20
CA VAL A 320 1.20 38.51 -0.44
C VAL A 320 2.13 37.78 0.53
N LEU A 321 2.26 38.28 1.76
CA LEU A 321 3.10 37.67 2.79
C LEU A 321 2.64 36.25 3.12
N SER A 322 1.33 36.05 3.30
CA SER A 322 0.76 34.74 3.59
C SER A 322 0.94 33.75 2.43
N GLU A 323 0.80 34.22 1.18
CA GLU A 323 0.98 33.43 -0.04
C GLU A 323 2.43 32.93 -0.15
N LEU A 324 3.40 33.82 0.06
CA LEU A 324 4.82 33.49 0.03
C LEU A 324 5.19 32.49 1.12
N ARG A 325 4.65 32.65 2.34
CA ARG A 325 4.88 31.71 3.45
C ARG A 325 4.36 30.31 3.13
N ALA A 326 3.16 30.20 2.57
CA ALA A 326 2.60 28.93 2.14
C ALA A 326 3.48 28.25 1.08
N HIS A 327 3.93 29.00 0.08
CA HIS A 327 4.80 28.48 -0.99
C HIS A 327 6.17 28.02 -0.50
N VAL A 328 6.78 28.76 0.44
CA VAL A 328 8.08 28.36 1.00
C VAL A 328 7.95 27.08 1.82
N VAL A 329 6.89 26.93 2.61
CA VAL A 329 6.62 25.68 3.34
C VAL A 329 6.38 24.52 2.36
N ALA A 330 5.58 24.73 1.31
CA ALA A 330 5.37 23.72 0.27
C ALA A 330 6.70 23.27 -0.37
N LEU A 331 7.54 24.23 -0.77
CA LEU A 331 8.86 23.94 -1.36
C LEU A 331 9.77 23.16 -0.39
N ALA A 332 9.72 23.46 0.90
CA ALA A 332 10.46 22.71 1.91
C ALA A 332 9.94 21.28 2.05
N LEU A 333 8.63 21.07 2.09
CA LEU A 333 8.02 19.73 2.14
C LEU A 333 8.34 18.91 0.89
N ALA A 334 8.34 19.52 -0.29
CA ALA A 334 8.77 18.88 -1.54
C ALA A 334 10.21 18.38 -1.46
N ARG A 335 11.13 19.22 -0.96
CA ARG A 335 12.55 18.84 -0.75
C ARG A 335 12.72 17.72 0.28
N LEU A 336 11.78 17.60 1.22
CA LEU A 336 11.72 16.54 2.22
C LEU A 336 11.00 15.27 1.71
N GLY A 337 10.66 15.21 0.41
CA GLY A 337 10.17 14.01 -0.26
C GLY A 337 8.65 13.86 -0.27
N VAL A 338 7.88 14.92 0.01
CA VAL A 338 6.44 14.94 -0.28
C VAL A 338 6.25 15.18 -1.78
N ASP A 339 5.40 14.41 -2.44
CA ASP A 339 5.14 14.57 -3.88
C ASP A 339 4.62 16.00 -4.18
N PRO A 340 5.31 16.80 -5.01
CA PRO A 340 4.90 18.15 -5.37
C PRO A 340 3.48 18.24 -5.96
N LYS A 341 3.00 17.19 -6.65
CA LYS A 341 1.65 17.16 -7.22
C LYS A 341 0.54 17.22 -6.15
N ARG A 342 0.87 16.87 -4.91
CA ARG A 342 -0.06 16.87 -3.77
C ARG A 342 -0.10 18.20 -3.03
N LEU A 343 0.86 19.10 -3.27
CA LEU A 343 1.03 20.31 -2.49
C LEU A 343 0.15 21.45 -3.05
N GLU A 344 -0.77 21.94 -2.22
CA GLU A 344 -1.71 23.02 -2.57
C GLU A 344 -1.47 24.24 -1.64
N PRO A 345 -0.44 25.06 -1.89
CA PRO A 345 -0.20 26.28 -1.11
C PRO A 345 -1.23 27.37 -1.45
N LYS A 346 -1.69 28.10 -0.43
CA LYS A 346 -2.57 29.26 -0.58
C LYS A 346 -2.44 30.24 0.60
N GLY A 347 -2.38 31.53 0.32
CA GLY A 347 -2.44 32.61 1.29
C GLY A 347 -3.86 33.11 1.51
N PHE A 348 -4.19 33.43 2.76
CA PHE A 348 -5.48 34.03 3.14
C PHE A 348 -5.34 35.41 3.79
N GLY A 349 -4.11 35.91 3.97
CA GLY A 349 -3.84 37.13 4.74
C GLY A 349 -4.51 37.09 6.11
N GLU A 350 -5.18 38.17 6.46
CA GLU A 350 -5.88 38.36 7.74
C GLU A 350 -7.34 37.91 7.72
N THR A 351 -7.86 37.42 6.58
CA THR A 351 -9.29 37.17 6.35
C THR A 351 -9.86 35.98 7.13
N ARG A 352 -9.01 35.15 7.74
CA ARG A 352 -9.38 33.94 8.49
C ARG A 352 -8.70 33.88 9.87
N PRO A 353 -9.03 34.81 10.78
CA PRO A 353 -8.49 34.79 12.14
C PRO A 353 -9.09 33.62 12.94
N ILE A 354 -8.29 32.99 13.80
CA ILE A 354 -8.76 31.98 14.76
C ILE A 354 -9.14 32.58 16.11
N VAL A 355 -8.68 33.80 16.39
CA VAL A 355 -8.98 34.62 17.56
C VAL A 355 -9.01 36.11 17.19
N SER A 356 -9.60 36.97 18.02
CA SER A 356 -9.63 38.42 17.80
C SER A 356 -8.22 39.02 17.76
N ASN A 357 -7.93 40.00 16.90
CA ASN A 357 -6.62 40.68 16.86
C ASN A 357 -6.48 41.82 17.90
N ASP A 358 -7.09 41.65 19.08
CA ASP A 358 -7.16 42.67 20.13
C ASP A 358 -5.91 42.75 21.02
N THR A 359 -5.10 41.71 21.03
CA THR A 359 -3.90 41.55 21.86
C THR A 359 -2.75 40.99 21.05
N ASP A 360 -1.51 41.28 21.45
CA ASP A 360 -0.33 40.80 20.76
C ASP A 360 -0.21 39.27 20.82
N GLU A 361 -0.67 38.66 21.92
CA GLU A 361 -0.78 37.21 22.07
C GLU A 361 -1.75 36.61 21.04
N ASN A 362 -2.92 37.22 20.84
CA ASN A 362 -3.88 36.72 19.86
C ASN A 362 -3.40 36.94 18.42
N ARG A 363 -2.77 38.08 18.13
CA ARG A 363 -2.12 38.33 16.84
C ARG A 363 -1.06 37.28 16.55
N ALA A 364 -0.24 36.93 17.55
CA ALA A 364 0.76 35.85 17.42
C ALA A 364 0.15 34.49 17.08
N ARG A 365 -1.05 34.19 17.58
CA ARG A 365 -1.80 32.97 17.21
C ARG A 365 -2.34 33.04 15.78
N ASN A 366 -2.74 34.21 15.30
CA ASN A 366 -3.23 34.38 13.93
C ASN A 366 -2.11 34.30 12.88
N ARG A 367 -0.89 34.72 13.21
CA ARG A 367 0.32 34.53 12.38
C ARG A 367 0.76 33.06 12.37
N ARG A 368 0.25 32.29 11.41
CA ARG A 368 0.43 30.83 11.35
C ARG A 368 0.42 30.30 9.93
N VAL A 369 0.87 29.06 9.78
CA VAL A 369 0.65 28.23 8.61
C VAL A 369 -0.08 26.97 9.06
N GLU A 370 -1.20 26.66 8.42
CA GLU A 370 -1.93 25.41 8.63
C GLU A 370 -1.54 24.43 7.51
N VAL A 371 -1.14 23.21 7.88
CA VAL A 371 -0.90 22.11 6.95
C VAL A 371 -2.00 21.08 7.14
N ILE A 372 -2.89 20.95 6.17
CA ILE A 372 -4.01 20.01 6.21
C ILE A 372 -3.70 18.83 5.31
N LEU A 373 -3.58 17.65 5.92
CA LEU A 373 -3.48 16.37 5.21
C LEU A 373 -4.90 15.92 4.90
N GLY A 374 -5.35 16.24 3.69
CA GLY A 374 -6.69 15.96 3.24
C GLY A 374 -6.99 14.48 3.23
N LYS A 375 -8.22 14.14 3.59
CA LYS A 375 -8.81 12.87 3.15
C LYS A 375 -9.03 13.04 1.64
N GLN A 376 -8.39 12.19 0.85
CA GLN A 376 -8.66 12.14 -0.60
C GLN A 376 -10.13 11.84 -0.85
#